data_AF-A0A9E5K9D2-F1
#
_entry.id   AF-A0A9E5K9D2-F1
#
_cell.length_a   1.000
_cell.length_b   1.000
_cell.length_c   1.000
_cell.angle_alpha   90.00
_cell.angle_beta   90.00
_cell.angle_gamma   90.00
#
_symmetry.space_group_name_H-M   'P 1'
#
loop_
_entity.id
_entity.type
_entity.pdbx_description
1 polymer ?
#
loop_
_entity_poly.entity_id
_entity_poly.type
_entity_poly.pdbx_seq_one_letter_code
_entity_poly.pdbx_strand_id
1 'polypeptide(L)'
;MKNRIVLACFCLIFAQGLFAKPRPEVKSSMQQMFNSLLNLQPFLASPEKFSNPKNSETIRKDLNQLATFKHVFPQEIKNEEPGIYAISRRFHETIEDARDRFKKGNYDYSRHRLRTATAFC
;
A
#
# COMPACT_ATOMS: atom_id res chain seq x y z
N MET A 1 -27.82 56.58 16.88
CA MET A 1 -26.39 56.44 16.51
C MET A 1 -25.90 55.11 17.07
N LYS A 2 -26.05 53.99 16.35
CA LYS A 2 -25.04 53.39 15.46
C LYS A 2 -23.60 53.62 15.94
N ASN A 3 -22.98 52.58 16.49
CA ASN A 3 -21.69 52.04 16.02
C ASN A 3 -21.45 50.64 16.62
N ARG A 4 -21.69 49.63 15.79
CA ARG A 4 -21.12 48.27 15.88
C ARG A 4 -19.67 48.33 15.36
N ILE A 5 -18.95 47.20 15.42
CA ILE A 5 -17.63 46.90 14.81
C ILE A 5 -16.53 47.13 15.87
N VAL A 6 -15.76 46.15 16.36
CA VAL A 6 -15.03 45.08 15.66
C VAL A 6 -14.88 43.85 16.58
N LEU A 7 -15.57 42.75 16.26
CA LEU A 7 -15.21 41.41 16.69
C LEU A 7 -14.33 40.84 15.56
N ALA A 8 -13.04 41.20 15.53
CA ALA A 8 -12.13 40.71 14.50
C ALA A 8 -11.67 39.30 14.87
N CYS A 9 -12.39 38.34 14.30
CA CYS A 9 -11.98 36.98 13.96
C CYS A 9 -10.50 36.66 14.20
N PHE A 10 -10.25 36.00 15.32
CA PHE A 10 -9.02 35.27 15.64
C PHE A 10 -8.96 33.91 14.88
N CYS A 11 -9.35 33.89 13.60
CA CYS A 11 -9.52 32.66 12.80
C CYS A 11 -8.90 32.79 11.40
N LEU A 12 -7.65 33.24 11.30
CA LEU A 12 -7.00 33.42 9.99
C LEU A 12 -5.57 32.87 9.90
N ILE A 13 -5.24 31.80 10.63
CA ILE A 13 -3.95 31.11 10.45
C ILE A 13 -4.08 29.58 10.63
N PHE A 14 -4.90 28.91 9.81
CA PHE A 14 -4.80 27.44 9.65
C PHE A 14 -5.32 26.98 8.28
N ALA A 15 -5.01 27.74 7.21
CA ALA A 15 -5.43 27.39 5.85
C ALA A 15 -4.27 27.30 4.85
N GLN A 16 -3.04 27.07 5.32
CA GLN A 16 -2.01 26.52 4.43
C GLN A 16 -2.13 25.01 4.47
N GLY A 17 -3.10 24.52 3.69
CA GLY A 17 -3.19 23.11 3.35
C GLY A 17 -1.84 22.66 2.80
N LEU A 18 -1.20 21.74 3.51
CA LEU A 18 -0.08 20.93 3.05
C LEU A 18 -0.59 20.05 1.91
N PHE A 19 -0.85 20.62 0.75
CA PHE A 19 -1.08 19.83 -0.46
C PHE A 19 0.30 19.32 -0.90
N ALA A 20 0.60 18.10 -0.47
CA ALA A 20 1.78 17.37 -0.91
C ALA A 20 1.86 17.44 -2.45
N LYS A 21 3.04 17.78 -2.97
CA LYS A 21 3.27 17.90 -4.41
C LYS A 21 2.86 16.59 -5.11
N PRO A 22 2.08 16.62 -6.20
CA PRO A 22 1.67 15.40 -6.89
C PRO A 22 2.92 14.64 -7.38
N ARG A 23 2.96 13.34 -7.07
CA ARG A 23 4.03 12.41 -7.45
C ARG A 23 3.46 11.37 -8.43
N PRO A 24 3.53 11.61 -9.77
CA PRO A 24 2.89 10.75 -10.77
C PRO A 24 3.39 9.29 -10.74
N GLU A 25 4.68 9.09 -10.46
CA GLU A 25 5.31 7.76 -10.36
C GLU A 25 4.77 6.95 -9.18
N VAL A 26 4.46 7.61 -8.06
CA VAL A 26 3.83 6.97 -6.91
C VAL A 26 2.42 6.53 -7.29
N LYS A 27 1.64 7.39 -7.96
CA LYS A 27 0.26 7.06 -8.38
C LYS A 27 0.22 5.86 -9.33
N SER A 28 1.04 5.85 -10.38
CA SER A 28 1.07 4.74 -11.35
C SER A 28 1.48 3.43 -10.70
N SER A 29 2.48 3.47 -9.82
CA SER A 29 2.95 2.29 -9.11
C SER A 29 1.91 1.78 -8.11
N MET A 30 1.18 2.67 -7.43
CA MET A 30 0.09 2.28 -6.54
C MET A 30 -1.07 1.65 -7.28
N GLN A 31 -1.39 2.15 -8.48
CA GLN A 31 -2.38 1.53 -9.36
C GLN A 31 -1.97 0.10 -9.75
N GLN A 32 -0.70 -0.11 -10.11
CA GLN A 32 -0.18 -1.45 -10.44
C GLN A 32 -0.24 -2.40 -9.24
N MET A 33 0.17 -1.92 -8.06
CA MET A 33 0.09 -2.69 -6.82
C MET A 33 -1.35 -3.11 -6.51
N PHE A 34 -2.29 -2.17 -6.61
CA PHE A 34 -3.71 -2.43 -6.39
C PHE A 34 -4.26 -3.47 -7.37
N ASN A 35 -3.91 -3.37 -8.65
CA ASN A 35 -4.31 -4.35 -9.65
C ASN A 35 -3.80 -5.76 -9.34
N SER A 36 -2.55 -5.90 -8.87
CA SER A 36 -2.01 -7.21 -8.46
C SER A 36 -2.73 -7.77 -7.22
N LEU A 37 -3.13 -6.92 -6.27
CA LEU A 37 -3.95 -7.38 -5.13
C LEU A 37 -5.34 -7.85 -5.57
N LEU A 38 -5.98 -7.14 -6.51
CA LEU A 38 -7.26 -7.56 -7.08
C LEU A 38 -7.15 -8.89 -7.82
N ASN A 39 -6.10 -9.09 -8.62
CA ASN A 39 -5.83 -10.36 -9.30
C ASN A 39 -5.64 -11.52 -8.32
N LEU A 40 -5.02 -11.25 -7.17
CA LEU A 40 -4.79 -12.25 -6.12
C LEU A 40 -6.06 -12.60 -5.33
N GLN A 41 -7.03 -11.69 -5.24
CA GLN A 41 -8.23 -11.83 -4.42
C GLN A 41 -8.98 -13.18 -4.56
N PRO A 42 -9.25 -13.71 -5.77
CA PRO A 42 -9.93 -15.01 -5.92
C PRO A 42 -9.12 -16.19 -5.35
N PHE A 43 -7.79 -16.11 -5.35
CA PHE A 43 -6.92 -17.13 -4.76
C PHE A 43 -6.81 -16.94 -3.24
N LEU A 44 -6.71 -15.70 -2.77
CA LEU A 44 -6.69 -15.39 -1.33
C LEU A 44 -8.01 -15.75 -0.63
N ALA A 45 -9.11 -15.86 -1.36
CA ALA A 45 -10.39 -16.30 -0.83
C ALA A 45 -10.45 -17.83 -0.58
N SER A 46 -9.81 -18.66 -1.42
CA SER A 46 -9.88 -20.13 -1.32
C SER A 46 -8.50 -20.76 -1.09
N PRO A 47 -8.28 -21.48 0.03
CA PRO A 47 -7.06 -22.24 0.25
C PRO A 47 -6.77 -23.24 -0.86
N GLU A 48 -7.79 -23.91 -1.40
CA GLU A 48 -7.60 -24.88 -2.49
C GLU A 48 -7.13 -24.18 -3.77
N LYS A 49 -7.72 -23.03 -4.12
CA LYS A 49 -7.28 -22.25 -5.29
C LYS A 49 -5.85 -21.73 -5.13
N PHE A 50 -5.47 -21.29 -3.93
CA PHE A 50 -4.14 -20.73 -3.68
C PHE A 50 -3.02 -21.78 -3.75
N SER A 51 -3.28 -22.99 -3.27
CA SER A 51 -2.33 -24.11 -3.28
C SER A 51 -2.34 -24.93 -4.58
N ASN A 52 -3.31 -24.68 -5.48
CA ASN A 52 -3.42 -25.41 -6.74
C ASN A 52 -2.23 -25.10 -7.67
N PRO A 53 -1.45 -26.11 -8.11
CA PRO A 53 -0.32 -25.91 -9.02
C PRO A 53 -0.69 -25.18 -10.32
N LYS A 54 -1.92 -25.37 -10.83
CA LYS A 54 -2.41 -24.69 -12.05
C LYS A 54 -2.46 -23.17 -11.91
N ASN A 55 -2.59 -22.65 -10.69
CA ASN A 55 -2.65 -21.21 -10.40
C ASN A 55 -1.28 -20.64 -10.00
N SER A 56 -0.26 -21.49 -9.81
CA SER A 56 1.03 -21.09 -9.23
C SER A 56 1.73 -20.01 -10.05
N GLU A 57 1.67 -20.07 -11.38
CA GLU A 57 2.29 -19.07 -12.25
C GLU A 57 1.64 -17.69 -12.08
N THR A 58 0.32 -17.63 -12.13
CA THR A 58 -0.44 -16.39 -11.94
C THR A 58 -0.16 -15.77 -10.57
N ILE A 59 -0.24 -16.56 -9.51
CA ILE A 59 0.04 -16.09 -8.15
C ILE A 59 1.48 -15.58 -8.04
N ARG A 60 2.46 -16.31 -8.59
CA ARG A 60 3.87 -15.90 -8.57
C ARG A 60 4.12 -14.61 -9.33
N LYS A 61 3.47 -14.43 -10.48
CA LYS A 61 3.55 -13.19 -11.27
C LYS A 61 3.10 -11.99 -10.45
N ASP A 62 1.91 -12.07 -9.83
CA ASP A 62 1.40 -10.95 -9.01
C ASP A 62 2.24 -10.72 -7.74
N LEU A 63 2.74 -11.79 -7.10
CA LEU A 63 3.66 -11.66 -5.96
C LEU A 63 4.98 -10.98 -6.32
N ASN A 64 5.52 -11.28 -7.49
CA ASN A 64 6.72 -10.62 -7.99
C ASN A 64 6.45 -9.15 -8.29
N GLN A 65 5.29 -8.82 -8.87
CA GLN A 65 4.90 -7.42 -9.11
C GLN A 65 4.74 -6.63 -7.81
N LEU A 66 4.14 -7.23 -6.77
CA LEU A 66 4.01 -6.56 -5.47
C LEU A 66 5.37 -6.36 -4.79
N ALA A 67 6.31 -7.28 -5.00
CA ALA A 67 7.66 -7.20 -4.43
C ALA A 67 8.51 -6.06 -5.00
N THR A 68 8.28 -5.61 -6.24
CA THR A 68 9.06 -4.50 -6.83
C THR A 68 8.73 -3.13 -6.24
N PHE A 69 7.68 -3.03 -5.43
CA PHE A 69 7.13 -1.77 -4.96
C PHE A 69 8.04 -1.00 -3.96
N LYS A 70 9.06 -1.63 -3.38
CA LYS A 70 10.02 -0.98 -2.45
C LYS A 70 10.64 0.31 -3.00
N HIS A 71 10.84 0.38 -4.31
CA HIS A 71 11.56 1.47 -4.97
C HIS A 71 10.71 2.68 -5.32
N VAL A 72 9.39 2.61 -5.07
CA VAL A 72 8.43 3.64 -5.48
C VAL A 72 8.48 4.87 -4.58
N PHE A 73 8.86 4.68 -3.33
CA PHE A 73 8.92 5.76 -2.36
C PHE A 73 10.34 6.37 -2.31
N PRO A 74 10.48 7.65 -2.69
CA PRO A 74 11.76 8.36 -2.60
C PRO A 74 12.21 8.46 -1.13
N GLN A 75 13.51 8.43 -0.87
CA GLN A 75 14.04 8.42 0.52
C GLN A 75 13.64 9.67 1.31
N GLU A 76 13.40 10.77 0.60
CA GLU A 76 12.91 12.05 1.12
C GLU A 76 11.57 11.88 1.87
N ILE A 77 10.74 10.92 1.45
CA ILE A 77 9.45 10.64 2.10
C ILE A 77 9.62 10.16 3.54
N LYS A 78 10.80 9.59 3.88
CA LYS A 78 11.11 9.18 5.25
C LYS A 78 11.05 10.35 6.23
N ASN A 79 11.45 11.54 5.78
CA ASN A 79 11.50 12.74 6.60
C ASN A 79 10.20 13.55 6.48
N GLU A 80 9.60 13.61 5.29
CA GLU A 80 8.34 14.33 5.05
C GLU A 80 7.13 13.63 5.67
N GLU A 81 7.04 12.31 5.49
CA GLU A 81 5.89 11.49 5.89
C GLU A 81 6.36 10.16 6.53
N PRO A 82 6.99 10.21 7.73
CA PRO A 82 7.59 9.04 8.36
C PRO A 82 6.60 7.88 8.59
N GLY A 83 5.33 8.20 8.82
CA GLY A 83 4.26 7.20 8.94
C GLY A 83 4.01 6.41 7.65
N ILE A 84 3.94 7.11 6.50
CA ILE A 84 3.77 6.48 5.18
C ILE A 84 4.99 5.65 4.82
N TYR A 85 6.20 6.15 5.12
CA TYR A 85 7.43 5.38 4.96
C TYR A 85 7.44 4.09 5.80
N ALA A 86 7.01 4.16 7.06
CA ALA A 86 6.94 2.98 7.92
C ALA A 86 5.92 1.94 7.41
N ILE A 87 4.72 2.38 7.03
CA ILE A 87 3.66 1.51 6.50
C ILE A 87 4.11 0.85 5.19
N SER A 88 4.66 1.62 4.26
CA SER A 88 5.15 1.09 2.97
C SER A 88 6.28 0.08 3.13
N ARG A 89 7.21 0.33 4.06
CA ARG A 89 8.25 -0.64 4.41
C ARG A 89 7.64 -1.92 4.99
N ARG A 90 6.69 -1.81 5.90
CA ARG A 90 6.03 -2.97 6.53
C ARG A 90 5.21 -3.78 5.52
N PHE A 91 4.52 -3.10 4.60
CA PHE A 91 3.84 -3.73 3.48
C PHE A 91 4.83 -4.54 2.64
N HIS A 92 5.94 -3.92 2.22
CA HIS A 92 6.93 -4.58 1.39
C HIS A 92 7.56 -5.81 2.08
N GLU A 93 7.97 -5.69 3.34
CA GLU A 93 8.48 -6.82 4.13
C GLU A 93 7.47 -7.97 4.24
N THR A 94 6.17 -7.63 4.29
CA THR A 94 5.09 -8.63 4.33
C THR A 94 4.91 -9.36 3.01
N ILE A 95 4.99 -8.65 1.89
CA ILE A 95 4.93 -9.24 0.56
C ILE A 95 6.15 -10.13 0.29
N GLU A 96 7.36 -9.68 0.64
CA GLU A 96 8.60 -10.45 0.46
C GLU A 96 8.54 -11.79 1.21
N ASP A 97 8.19 -11.78 2.50
CA ASP A 97 8.06 -13.02 3.28
C ASP A 97 6.94 -13.91 2.70
N ALA A 98 5.80 -13.35 2.30
CA ALA A 98 4.74 -14.13 1.66
C ALA A 98 5.21 -14.80 0.35
N ARG A 99 5.95 -14.07 -0.48
CA ARG A 99 6.52 -14.60 -1.74
C ARG A 99 7.51 -15.72 -1.48
N ASP A 100 8.42 -15.53 -0.54
CA ASP A 100 9.46 -16.50 -0.25
C ASP A 100 8.88 -17.78 0.38
N ARG A 101 7.81 -17.64 1.16
CA ARG A 101 7.08 -18.79 1.74
C ARG A 101 6.26 -19.51 0.69
N PHE A 102 5.66 -18.79 -0.26
CA PHE A 102 5.00 -19.38 -1.43
C PHE A 102 5.97 -20.23 -2.24
N LYS A 103 7.18 -19.72 -2.54
CA LYS A 103 8.24 -20.45 -3.25
C LYS A 103 8.66 -21.74 -2.54
N LYS A 104 8.58 -21.77 -1.21
CA LYS A 104 8.91 -22.93 -0.37
C LYS A 104 7.74 -23.90 -0.18
N GLY A 105 6.60 -23.67 -0.84
CA GLY A 105 5.39 -24.50 -0.69
C GLY A 105 4.60 -24.25 0.58
N ASN A 106 4.95 -23.24 1.38
CA ASN A 106 4.20 -22.87 2.58
C ASN A 106 3.03 -21.94 2.22
N TYR A 107 2.02 -22.54 1.57
CA TYR A 107 0.90 -21.84 0.95
C TYR A 107 -0.04 -21.18 1.97
N ASP A 108 -0.38 -21.87 3.06
CA ASP A 108 -1.30 -21.32 4.07
C ASP A 108 -0.71 -20.09 4.76
N TYR A 109 0.57 -20.16 5.15
CA TYR A 109 1.25 -19.02 5.73
C TYR A 109 1.33 -17.86 4.73
N SER A 110 1.75 -18.13 3.50
CA SER A 110 1.84 -17.10 2.46
C SER A 110 0.48 -16.44 2.22
N ARG A 111 -0.59 -17.23 2.07
CA ARG A 111 -1.97 -16.74 1.92
C ARG A 111 -2.39 -15.88 3.10
N HIS A 112 -2.11 -16.31 4.33
CA HIS A 112 -2.44 -15.54 5.52
C HIS A 112 -1.72 -14.19 5.53
N ARG A 113 -0.41 -14.16 5.25
CA ARG A 113 0.37 -12.92 5.16
C ARG A 113 -0.15 -11.96 4.10
N LEU A 114 -0.56 -12.46 2.94
CA LEU A 114 -1.14 -11.63 1.87
C LEU A 114 -2.51 -11.06 2.24
N ARG A 115 -3.35 -11.83 2.94
CA ARG A 115 -4.62 -11.32 3.49
C ARG A 115 -4.39 -10.25 4.57
N THR A 116 -3.32 -10.34 5.34
CA THR A 116 -2.92 -9.25 6.24
C THR A 116 -2.44 -8.04 5.44
N ALA A 117 -1.71 -8.25 4.34
CA ALA A 117 -1.20 -7.17 3.52
C ALA A 117 -2.30 -6.32 2.86
N THR A 118 -3.47 -6.91 2.56
CA THR A 118 -4.61 -6.15 2.03
C THR A 118 -5.18 -5.14 3.02
N ALA A 119 -4.87 -5.23 4.32
CA ALA A 119 -5.31 -4.25 5.31
C ALA A 119 -4.52 -2.92 5.26
N PHE A 120 -3.43 -2.87 4.48
CA PHE A 120 -2.68 -1.64 4.25
C PHE A 120 -3.22 -0.81 3.08
N CYS A 121 -4.25 -1.30 2.37
CA CYS A 121 -4.82 -0.70 1.17
C CYS A 121 -6.26 -0.24 1.39
#